data_AF-A0AAX3CMA5-F1
#
_entry.id   AF-A0AAX3CMA5-F1
#
_cell.length_a   1.000
_cell.length_b   1.000
_cell.length_c   1.000
_cell.angle_alpha   90.00
_cell.angle_beta   90.00
_cell.angle_gamma   90.00
#
_symmetry.space_group_name_H-M   'P 1'
#
loop_
_entity.id
_entity.type
_entity.pdbx_description
1 polymer ?
#
loop_
_entity_poly.entity_id
_entity_poly.type
_entity_poly.pdbx_seq_one_letter_code
_entity_poly.pdbx_strand_id
1 'polypeptide(L)'
;MHMLAKLPARRWWYLMPIIFITYSLAYLDRANYGFAAAAGIESDLGITKGTASLIGALFFLGYFFFQVPGAIYAVKRSVRKMIFFSLILWGFCAAATGFVSNIPMLMAIRFTLGVVEAAVMPAMLIYISNWFTKTERSRANTFLILGNPVTVLWMSIVSGYLIQAWGWREMFIIEGIPAVLWAVCWWILVRDKPSEVSWLNEQEKETLQKVMDSEQSHIKPVRNYGEALRSRNVIMLCAVHALWSIGVYGFMMWMPSILKNAAQMDIVAVGWLAAVPYLAAIILMLTVSWLSDKFQNRKLFIWPLLLIAAIAFFGSWLVGNQAFWLSYALLVIAAACMYAPYGPFFALIPELLPRNVSGVSMGLINSFGALGAFLGAWLVGYLNGITGGPGGSYTFMAVALLSSVVLMYNVRANPQPVSPVTAKKVAG
;
A
#
# COMPACT_ATOMS: atom_id res chain seq x y z
N MET A 1 31.30 -22.06 -12.72
CA MET A 1 30.47 -23.06 -12.02
C MET A 1 30.05 -22.46 -10.67
N HIS A 2 29.11 -21.51 -10.67
CA HIS A 2 28.52 -21.00 -9.42
C HIS A 2 27.18 -21.70 -9.26
N MET A 3 27.10 -22.64 -8.31
CA MET A 3 25.82 -23.13 -7.84
C MET A 3 24.95 -21.90 -7.52
N LEU A 4 23.76 -21.84 -8.09
CA LEU A 4 22.70 -20.95 -7.63
C LEU A 4 22.43 -21.36 -6.17
N ALA A 5 23.16 -20.76 -5.24
CA ALA A 5 23.10 -21.11 -3.83
C ALA A 5 21.65 -20.90 -3.40
N LYS A 6 20.98 -21.99 -3.03
CA LYS A 6 19.56 -21.99 -2.73
C LYS A 6 19.36 -21.18 -1.46
N LEU A 7 18.81 -19.97 -1.60
CA LEU A 7 18.56 -19.10 -0.47
C LEU A 7 17.60 -19.79 0.53
N PRO A 8 17.76 -19.56 1.84
CA PRO A 8 16.97 -20.24 2.85
C PRO A 8 15.50 -19.85 2.74
N ALA A 9 14.65 -20.84 2.42
CA ALA A 9 13.20 -20.67 2.34
C ALA A 9 12.58 -20.34 3.73
N ARG A 10 13.29 -20.66 4.82
CA ARG A 10 12.88 -20.33 6.19
C ARG A 10 12.59 -18.84 6.38
N ARG A 11 13.31 -17.94 5.69
CA ARG A 11 13.05 -16.49 5.74
C ARG A 11 11.60 -16.13 5.41
N TRP A 12 11.02 -16.80 4.42
CA TRP A 12 9.63 -16.57 4.01
C TRP A 12 8.66 -16.91 5.15
N TRP A 13 8.82 -18.09 5.74
CA TRP A 13 7.94 -18.59 6.79
C TRP A 13 8.03 -17.80 8.10
N TYR A 14 9.21 -17.30 8.46
CA TYR A 14 9.38 -16.48 9.66
C TYR A 14 8.91 -15.04 9.45
N LEU A 15 9.23 -14.42 8.31
CA LEU A 15 9.06 -12.98 8.14
C LEU A 15 7.71 -12.60 7.53
N MET A 16 7.21 -13.34 6.54
CA MET A 16 6.00 -12.94 5.83
C MET A 16 4.76 -12.90 6.71
N PRO A 17 4.50 -13.89 7.60
CA PRO A 17 3.35 -13.81 8.50
C PRO A 17 3.44 -12.60 9.43
N ILE A 18 4.62 -12.32 9.98
CA ILE A 18 4.82 -11.17 10.88
C ILE A 18 4.56 -9.85 10.14
N ILE A 19 5.13 -9.70 8.95
CA ILE A 19 4.95 -8.51 8.11
C ILE A 19 3.48 -8.35 7.72
N PHE A 20 2.84 -9.43 7.30
CA PHE A 20 1.43 -9.44 6.89
C PHE A 20 0.50 -9.05 8.05
N ILE A 21 0.69 -9.65 9.23
CA ILE A 21 -0.13 -9.33 10.42
C ILE A 21 0.08 -7.87 10.83
N THR A 22 1.33 -7.41 10.89
CA THR A 22 1.62 -6.03 11.30
C THR A 22 0.97 -5.01 10.38
N TYR A 23 1.02 -5.24 9.06
CA TYR A 23 0.43 -4.33 8.09
C TYR A 23 -1.09 -4.48 7.96
N SER A 24 -1.62 -5.67 8.22
CA SER A 24 -3.06 -5.89 8.37
C SER A 24 -3.62 -5.08 9.54
N LEU A 25 -2.96 -5.11 10.70
CA LEU A 25 -3.35 -4.28 11.85
C LEU A 25 -3.28 -2.78 11.55
N ALA A 26 -2.32 -2.32 10.74
CA ALA A 26 -2.30 -0.91 10.31
C ALA A 26 -3.46 -0.54 9.37
N TYR A 27 -3.95 -1.49 8.55
CA TYR A 27 -5.12 -1.25 7.69
C TYR A 27 -6.45 -1.36 8.41
N LEU A 28 -6.49 -2.12 9.50
CA LEU A 28 -7.65 -2.22 10.39
C LEU A 28 -8.09 -0.81 10.81
N ASP A 29 -7.20 -0.05 11.42
CA ASP A 29 -7.50 1.31 11.92
C ASP A 29 -7.92 2.30 10.82
N ARG A 30 -7.39 2.13 9.60
CA ARG A 30 -7.76 2.95 8.44
C ARG A 30 -9.17 2.67 7.95
N ALA A 31 -9.59 1.41 7.98
CA ALA A 31 -10.93 0.99 7.53
C ALA A 31 -12.01 1.31 8.57
N ASN A 32 -11.66 1.29 9.87
CA ASN A 32 -12.61 1.45 10.98
C ASN A 32 -13.40 2.74 10.94
N TYR A 33 -12.82 3.85 10.46
CA TYR A 33 -13.59 5.09 10.29
C TYR A 33 -14.76 4.92 9.33
N GLY A 34 -14.57 4.21 8.22
CA GLY A 34 -15.62 3.94 7.24
C GLY A 34 -16.76 3.12 7.84
N PHE A 35 -16.44 2.13 8.68
CA PHE A 35 -17.46 1.33 9.38
C PHE A 35 -18.19 2.14 10.45
N ALA A 36 -17.48 2.96 11.23
CA ALA A 36 -18.08 3.86 12.21
C ALA A 36 -18.96 4.95 11.55
N ALA A 37 -18.55 5.45 10.38
CA ALA A 37 -19.35 6.35 9.54
C ALA A 37 -20.69 5.70 9.17
N ALA A 38 -20.65 4.46 8.70
CA ALA A 38 -21.86 3.69 8.40
C ALA A 38 -22.72 3.37 9.65
N ALA A 39 -22.10 3.33 10.84
CA ALA A 39 -22.76 3.01 12.11
C ALA A 39 -23.37 4.21 12.85
N GLY A 40 -23.18 5.45 12.36
CA GLY A 40 -23.82 6.64 12.94
C GLY A 40 -22.91 7.62 13.69
N ILE A 41 -21.58 7.49 13.62
CA ILE A 41 -20.67 8.54 14.16
C ILE A 41 -21.00 9.93 13.58
N GLU A 42 -21.50 9.98 12.34
CA GLU A 42 -21.88 11.21 11.67
C GLU A 42 -23.11 11.87 12.31
N SER A 43 -24.12 11.08 12.68
CA SER A 43 -25.30 11.59 13.38
C SER A 43 -24.97 11.99 14.81
N ASP A 44 -24.15 11.20 15.52
CA ASP A 44 -23.82 11.42 16.93
C ASP A 44 -23.03 12.71 17.15
N LEU A 45 -22.17 13.07 16.20
CA LEU A 45 -21.28 14.24 16.29
C LEU A 45 -21.74 15.41 15.42
N GLY A 46 -22.85 15.28 14.70
CA GLY A 46 -23.36 16.32 13.78
C GLY A 46 -22.43 16.60 12.60
N ILE A 47 -21.78 15.57 12.04
CA ILE A 47 -20.80 15.69 10.96
C ILE A 47 -21.53 15.91 9.63
N THR A 48 -21.19 16.98 8.92
CA THR A 48 -21.67 17.21 7.56
C THR A 48 -20.96 16.30 6.56
N LYS A 49 -21.57 16.00 5.41
CA LYS A 49 -20.95 15.17 4.35
C LYS A 49 -19.56 15.66 3.93
N GLY A 50 -19.38 16.98 3.77
CA GLY A 50 -18.08 17.55 3.42
C GLY A 50 -17.03 17.39 4.52
N THR A 51 -17.45 17.55 5.78
CA THR A 51 -16.60 17.32 6.95
C THR A 51 -16.23 15.84 7.10
N ALA A 52 -17.13 14.91 6.81
CA ALA A 52 -16.86 13.46 6.85
C ALA A 52 -15.75 13.07 5.85
N SER A 53 -15.82 13.57 4.61
CA SER A 53 -14.77 13.34 3.61
C SER A 53 -13.42 13.91 4.06
N LEU A 54 -13.40 15.10 4.69
CA LEU A 54 -12.18 15.68 5.23
C LEU A 54 -11.62 14.84 6.40
N ILE A 55 -12.45 14.42 7.35
CA ILE A 55 -12.04 13.57 8.49
C ILE A 55 -11.42 12.26 7.99
N GLY A 56 -12.06 11.61 7.01
CA GLY A 56 -11.54 10.38 6.40
C GLY A 56 -10.20 10.59 5.67
N ALA A 57 -9.98 11.79 5.11
CA ALA A 57 -8.76 12.12 4.41
C ALA A 57 -7.61 12.57 5.33
N LEU A 58 -7.90 13.16 6.50
CA LEU A 58 -6.88 13.74 7.41
C LEU A 58 -5.79 12.74 7.84
N PHE A 59 -6.12 11.47 7.94
CA PHE A 59 -5.15 10.40 8.16
C PHE A 59 -4.01 10.47 7.12
N PHE A 60 -4.34 10.54 5.84
CA PHE A 60 -3.35 10.59 4.75
C PHE A 60 -2.50 11.87 4.78
N LEU A 61 -3.06 12.98 5.28
CA LEU A 61 -2.32 14.22 5.43
C LEU A 61 -1.26 14.13 6.53
N GLY A 62 -1.61 13.59 7.71
CA GLY A 62 -0.62 13.30 8.75
C GLY A 62 0.43 12.30 8.28
N TYR A 63 -0.04 11.29 7.53
CA TYR A 63 0.80 10.27 6.93
C TYR A 63 1.79 10.83 5.90
N PHE A 64 1.45 11.88 5.15
CA PHE A 64 2.33 12.53 4.17
C PHE A 64 3.56 13.20 4.81
N PHE A 65 3.36 13.99 5.87
CA PHE A 65 4.44 14.84 6.41
C PHE A 65 5.57 14.06 7.11
N PHE A 66 5.27 12.88 7.66
CA PHE A 66 6.17 12.20 8.60
C PHE A 66 6.87 10.94 8.07
N GLN A 67 6.62 10.52 6.82
CA GLN A 67 7.29 9.30 6.32
C GLN A 67 8.77 9.51 6.05
N VAL A 68 9.19 10.67 5.54
CA VAL A 68 10.61 10.93 5.25
C VAL A 68 11.44 10.92 6.53
N PRO A 69 11.06 11.66 7.60
CA PRO A 69 11.72 11.53 8.90
C PRO A 69 11.71 10.10 9.44
N GLY A 70 10.55 9.42 9.35
CA GLY A 70 10.41 8.03 9.78
C GLY A 70 11.33 7.06 9.05
N ALA A 71 11.46 7.20 7.73
CA ALA A 71 12.35 6.42 6.89
C ALA A 71 13.83 6.70 7.22
N ILE A 72 14.21 7.96 7.46
CA ILE A 72 15.57 8.31 7.90
C ILE A 72 15.91 7.63 9.22
N TYR A 73 14.99 7.64 10.19
CA TYR A 73 15.18 6.94 11.45
C TYR A 73 15.30 5.43 11.24
N ALA A 74 14.41 4.82 10.44
CA ALA A 74 14.42 3.38 10.18
C ALA A 74 15.73 2.93 9.51
N VAL A 75 16.28 3.70 8.57
CA VAL A 75 17.56 3.41 7.92
C VAL A 75 18.74 3.56 8.89
N LYS A 76 18.76 4.62 9.70
CA LYS A 76 19.93 4.95 10.55
C LYS A 76 19.96 4.23 11.88
N ARG A 77 18.80 3.89 12.44
CA ARG A 77 18.67 3.36 13.80
C ARG A 77 18.18 1.92 13.80
N SER A 78 16.91 1.70 13.48
CA SER A 78 16.28 0.39 13.58
C SER A 78 14.86 0.43 13.03
N VAL A 79 14.51 -0.53 12.18
CA VAL A 79 13.12 -0.76 11.77
C VAL A 79 12.33 -1.36 12.94
N ARG A 80 12.92 -2.33 13.65
CA ARG A 80 12.33 -3.00 14.81
C ARG A 80 11.83 -1.98 15.84
N LYS A 81 12.68 -1.02 16.25
CA LYS A 81 12.30 0.01 17.23
C LYS A 81 11.22 0.95 16.69
N MET A 82 11.33 1.38 15.42
CA MET A 82 10.35 2.28 14.81
C MET A 82 8.96 1.65 14.83
N ILE A 83 8.82 0.43 14.29
CA ILE A 83 7.54 -0.27 14.25
C ILE A 83 7.01 -0.60 15.65
N PHE A 84 7.88 -0.95 16.60
CA PHE A 84 7.48 -1.22 17.98
C PHE A 84 6.81 -0.02 18.64
N PHE A 85 7.44 1.17 18.56
CA PHE A 85 6.86 2.37 19.15
C PHE A 85 5.63 2.85 18.37
N SER A 86 5.63 2.71 17.04
CA SER A 86 4.44 2.98 16.23
C SER A 86 3.26 2.10 16.67
N LEU A 87 3.45 0.78 16.86
CA LEU A 87 2.40 -0.16 17.28
C LEU A 87 1.70 0.27 18.57
N ILE A 88 2.50 0.68 19.57
CA ILE A 88 1.98 1.14 20.86
C ILE A 88 1.22 2.46 20.70
N LEU A 89 1.85 3.44 20.05
CA LEU A 89 1.28 4.78 19.91
C LEU A 89 0.00 4.76 19.05
N TRP A 90 -0.03 3.98 17.97
CA TRP A 90 -1.19 3.91 17.11
C TRP A 90 -2.31 3.13 17.79
N GLY A 91 -2.02 2.03 18.49
CA GLY A 91 -3.04 1.27 19.22
C GLY A 91 -3.72 2.11 20.29
N PHE A 92 -2.95 2.97 20.97
CA PHE A 92 -3.50 3.95 21.92
C PHE A 92 -4.36 5.01 21.21
N CYS A 93 -3.90 5.57 20.09
CA CYS A 93 -4.66 6.55 19.32
C CYS A 93 -5.95 5.94 18.71
N ALA A 94 -5.91 4.68 18.29
CA ALA A 94 -7.06 3.94 17.80
C ALA A 94 -8.11 3.81 18.90
N ALA A 95 -7.72 3.29 20.07
CA ALA A 95 -8.61 3.16 21.23
C ALA A 95 -9.13 4.52 21.72
N ALA A 96 -8.28 5.54 21.72
CA ALA A 96 -8.66 6.90 22.10
C ALA A 96 -9.74 7.50 21.18
N THR A 97 -9.93 6.97 19.96
CA THR A 97 -11.05 7.38 19.09
C THR A 97 -12.41 7.04 19.72
N GLY A 98 -12.53 5.94 20.46
CA GLY A 98 -13.79 5.57 21.11
C GLY A 98 -14.31 6.64 22.08
N PHE A 99 -13.43 7.49 22.61
CA PHE A 99 -13.74 8.54 23.59
C PHE A 99 -14.02 9.91 22.98
N VAL A 100 -14.01 10.05 21.65
CA VAL A 100 -14.22 11.36 21.01
C VAL A 100 -15.65 11.88 21.18
N SER A 101 -15.79 13.12 21.59
CA SER A 101 -17.09 13.78 21.85
C SER A 101 -17.42 14.92 20.89
N ASN A 102 -16.47 15.34 20.05
CA ASN A 102 -16.65 16.45 19.13
C ASN A 102 -15.79 16.29 17.87
N ILE A 103 -16.16 17.05 16.82
CA ILE A 103 -15.52 17.02 15.51
C ILE A 103 -14.02 17.39 15.59
N PRO A 104 -13.59 18.48 16.26
CA PRO A 104 -12.17 18.82 16.34
C PRO A 104 -11.30 17.72 16.96
N MET A 105 -11.80 17.05 18.01
CA MET A 105 -11.10 15.93 18.65
C MET A 105 -10.93 14.75 17.69
N LEU A 106 -11.98 14.42 16.92
CA LEU A 106 -11.92 13.40 15.89
C LEU A 106 -10.96 13.77 14.75
N MET A 107 -10.91 15.04 14.34
CA MET A 107 -9.94 15.50 13.33
C MET A 107 -8.50 15.39 13.83
N ALA A 108 -8.24 15.84 15.06
CA ALA A 108 -6.91 15.79 15.67
C ALA A 108 -6.40 14.35 15.83
N ILE A 109 -7.25 13.43 16.29
CA ILE A 109 -6.84 12.03 16.48
C ILE A 109 -6.61 11.32 15.14
N ARG A 110 -7.41 11.62 14.11
CA ARG A 110 -7.21 11.07 12.75
C ARG A 110 -5.90 11.55 12.13
N PHE A 111 -5.60 12.84 12.26
CA PHE A 111 -4.31 13.37 11.82
C PHE A 111 -3.14 12.72 12.58
N THR A 112 -3.26 12.60 13.91
CA THR A 112 -2.22 12.01 14.77
C THR A 112 -1.98 10.52 14.45
N LEU A 113 -3.04 9.74 14.20
CA LEU A 113 -2.93 8.38 13.69
C LEU A 113 -2.10 8.33 12.40
N GLY A 114 -2.38 9.23 11.46
CA GLY A 114 -1.60 9.40 10.24
C GLY A 114 -0.12 9.64 10.52
N VAL A 115 0.20 10.54 11.45
CA VAL A 115 1.59 10.86 11.85
C VAL A 115 2.30 9.64 12.43
N VAL A 116 1.67 8.90 13.34
CA VAL A 116 2.26 7.75 14.04
C VAL A 116 2.49 6.57 13.09
N GLU A 117 1.54 6.33 12.18
CA GLU A 117 1.65 5.25 11.20
C GLU A 117 2.53 5.59 9.99
N ALA A 118 2.84 6.87 9.75
CA ALA A 118 3.56 7.35 8.56
C ALA A 118 4.83 6.54 8.23
N ALA A 119 5.56 6.15 9.27
CA ALA A 119 6.82 5.43 9.13
C ALA A 119 6.66 3.92 8.87
N VAL A 120 5.47 3.35 9.08
CA VAL A 120 5.26 1.89 9.08
C VAL A 120 5.56 1.29 7.71
N MET A 121 4.91 1.82 6.67
CA MET A 121 5.10 1.33 5.30
C MET A 121 6.56 1.45 4.83
N PRO A 122 7.21 2.63 4.86
CA PRO A 122 8.59 2.72 4.39
C PRO A 122 9.54 1.88 5.24
N ALA A 123 9.35 1.79 6.56
CA ALA A 123 10.17 0.94 7.41
C ALA A 123 10.00 -0.55 7.05
N MET A 124 8.79 -1.02 6.73
CA MET A 124 8.56 -2.38 6.26
C MET A 124 9.18 -2.65 4.88
N LEU A 125 9.14 -1.70 3.95
CA LEU A 125 9.85 -1.84 2.68
C LEU A 125 11.36 -1.90 2.86
N ILE A 126 11.91 -1.06 3.75
CA ILE A 126 13.33 -1.10 4.13
C ILE A 126 13.66 -2.47 4.72
N TYR A 127 12.80 -2.98 5.62
CA TYR A 127 12.95 -4.31 6.21
C TYR A 127 12.98 -5.40 5.14
N ILE A 128 11.99 -5.44 4.24
CA ILE A 128 11.95 -6.40 3.14
C ILE A 128 13.22 -6.28 2.27
N SER A 129 13.69 -5.06 1.99
CA SER A 129 14.92 -4.85 1.21
C SER A 129 16.19 -5.36 1.89
N ASN A 130 16.20 -5.48 3.22
CA ASN A 130 17.31 -6.04 3.99
C ASN A 130 17.29 -7.58 4.04
N TRP A 131 16.15 -8.20 3.74
CA TRP A 131 15.95 -9.63 3.91
C TRP A 131 15.76 -10.38 2.59
N PHE A 132 15.29 -9.72 1.54
CA PHE A 132 14.91 -10.34 0.27
C PHE A 132 15.68 -9.76 -0.92
N THR A 133 16.13 -10.68 -1.78
CA THR A 133 16.90 -10.37 -2.99
C THR A 133 16.01 -9.78 -4.07
N LYS A 134 16.61 -9.21 -5.12
CA LYS A 134 15.91 -8.65 -6.27
C LYS A 134 14.91 -9.65 -6.86
N THR A 135 15.23 -10.94 -6.93
CA THR A 135 14.34 -11.99 -7.50
C THR A 135 13.17 -12.41 -6.59
N GLU A 136 13.11 -11.91 -5.37
CA GLU A 136 12.10 -12.22 -4.36
C GLU A 136 11.27 -10.98 -3.94
N ARG A 137 11.83 -9.79 -4.18
CA ARG A 137 11.36 -8.54 -3.58
C ARG A 137 9.96 -8.14 -4.02
N SER A 138 9.58 -8.39 -5.27
CA SER A 138 8.23 -8.03 -5.73
C SER A 138 7.18 -8.86 -5.02
N ARG A 139 7.40 -10.16 -4.86
CA ARG A 139 6.47 -11.02 -4.11
C ARG A 139 6.42 -10.65 -2.63
N ALA A 140 7.56 -10.42 -1.99
CA ALA A 140 7.61 -10.01 -0.58
C ALA A 140 6.87 -8.67 -0.34
N ASN A 141 7.06 -7.69 -1.22
CA ASN A 141 6.31 -6.42 -1.18
C ASN A 141 4.80 -6.64 -1.41
N THR A 142 4.43 -7.54 -2.32
CA THR A 142 3.02 -7.90 -2.52
C THR A 142 2.42 -8.50 -1.26
N PHE A 143 3.10 -9.42 -0.58
CA PHE A 143 2.60 -9.98 0.69
C PHE A 143 2.36 -8.91 1.75
N LEU A 144 3.26 -7.94 1.90
CA LEU A 144 3.01 -6.77 2.74
C LEU A 144 1.70 -6.09 2.33
N ILE A 145 1.57 -5.73 1.05
CA ILE A 145 0.48 -4.86 0.57
C ILE A 145 -0.87 -5.60 0.49
N LEU A 146 -0.88 -6.92 0.37
CA LEU A 146 -2.07 -7.76 0.48
C LEU A 146 -2.79 -7.58 1.82
N GLY A 147 -2.09 -7.12 2.86
CA GLY A 147 -2.70 -6.73 4.12
C GLY A 147 -3.85 -5.74 3.95
N ASN A 148 -3.86 -4.90 2.91
CA ASN A 148 -4.98 -3.99 2.63
C ASN A 148 -6.27 -4.74 2.24
N PRO A 149 -6.39 -5.32 1.02
CA PRO A 149 -7.65 -5.92 0.56
C PRO A 149 -8.10 -7.10 1.43
N VAL A 150 -7.15 -7.87 1.99
CA VAL A 150 -7.49 -9.00 2.85
C VAL A 150 -8.06 -8.51 4.18
N THR A 151 -7.47 -7.48 4.80
CA THR A 151 -7.98 -6.94 6.07
C THR A 151 -9.37 -6.37 5.92
N VAL A 152 -9.61 -5.56 4.89
CA VAL A 152 -10.95 -4.97 4.66
C VAL A 152 -12.02 -6.05 4.57
N LEU A 153 -11.72 -7.19 3.93
CA LEU A 153 -12.68 -8.28 3.75
C LEU A 153 -13.11 -8.90 5.09
N TRP A 154 -12.17 -9.38 5.91
CA TRP A 154 -12.54 -10.02 7.18
C TRP A 154 -12.92 -9.01 8.26
N MET A 155 -12.35 -7.80 8.22
CA MET A 155 -12.62 -6.77 9.21
C MET A 155 -14.03 -6.21 9.09
N SER A 156 -14.57 -6.09 7.88
CA SER A 156 -15.96 -5.67 7.69
C SER A 156 -16.96 -6.53 8.47
N ILE A 157 -16.69 -7.84 8.57
CA ILE A 157 -17.50 -8.80 9.32
C ILE A 157 -17.31 -8.58 10.82
N VAL A 158 -16.06 -8.53 11.29
CA VAL A 158 -15.76 -8.41 12.72
C VAL A 158 -16.25 -7.07 13.27
N SER A 159 -15.95 -5.94 12.60
CA SER A 159 -16.42 -4.61 13.01
C SER A 159 -17.95 -4.54 13.02
N GLY A 160 -18.63 -5.17 12.05
CA GLY A 160 -20.09 -5.24 12.02
C GLY A 160 -20.68 -5.90 13.27
N TYR A 161 -20.12 -7.03 13.71
CA TYR A 161 -20.55 -7.69 14.95
C TYR A 161 -20.21 -6.87 16.21
N LEU A 162 -19.03 -6.24 16.25
CA LEU A 162 -18.64 -5.36 17.37
C LEU A 162 -19.60 -4.17 17.51
N ILE A 163 -19.92 -3.51 16.40
CA ILE A 163 -20.86 -2.39 16.35
C ILE A 163 -22.25 -2.85 16.80
N GLN A 164 -22.73 -4.00 16.33
CA GLN A 164 -24.04 -4.52 16.70
C GLN A 164 -24.14 -4.85 18.18
N ALA A 165 -23.07 -5.40 18.77
CA ALA A 165 -23.05 -5.82 20.17
C ALA A 165 -22.85 -4.67 21.15
N TRP A 166 -21.95 -3.73 20.83
CA TRP A 166 -21.48 -2.73 21.78
C TRP A 166 -21.51 -1.29 21.29
N GLY A 167 -21.59 -1.07 19.98
CA GLY A 167 -21.54 0.26 19.38
C GLY A 167 -20.17 0.61 18.81
N TRP A 168 -20.11 1.75 18.11
CA TRP A 168 -18.91 2.16 17.37
C TRP A 168 -17.77 2.61 18.29
N ARG A 169 -18.08 3.08 19.51
CA ARG A 169 -17.05 3.58 20.45
C ARG A 169 -16.20 2.44 20.98
N GLU A 170 -16.88 1.40 21.42
CA GLU A 170 -16.35 0.17 21.98
C GLU A 170 -15.61 -0.61 20.90
N MET A 171 -16.11 -0.59 19.65
CA MET A 171 -15.39 -1.13 18.49
C MET A 171 -13.98 -0.55 18.39
N PHE A 172 -13.80 0.78 18.40
CA PHE A 172 -12.47 1.41 18.35
C PHE A 172 -11.58 1.03 19.55
N ILE A 173 -12.16 0.94 20.75
CA ILE A 173 -11.42 0.57 21.96
C ILE A 173 -10.90 -0.87 21.85
N ILE A 174 -11.77 -1.80 21.44
CA ILE A 174 -11.43 -3.22 21.31
C ILE A 174 -10.40 -3.43 20.20
N GLU A 175 -10.55 -2.74 19.08
CA GLU A 175 -9.69 -2.86 17.90
C GLU A 175 -8.28 -2.30 18.11
N GLY A 176 -8.10 -1.32 19.01
CA GLY A 176 -6.78 -0.81 19.38
C GLY A 176 -5.93 -1.78 20.22
N ILE A 177 -6.56 -2.72 20.95
CA ILE A 177 -5.87 -3.65 21.85
C ILE A 177 -4.94 -4.63 21.09
N PRO A 178 -5.37 -5.30 20.00
CA PRO A 178 -4.51 -6.16 19.20
C PRO A 178 -3.20 -5.53 18.76
N ALA A 179 -3.18 -4.24 18.42
CA ALA A 179 -1.96 -3.54 18.01
C ALA A 179 -0.93 -3.46 19.15
N VAL A 180 -1.38 -3.13 20.36
CA VAL A 180 -0.50 -3.03 21.54
C VAL A 180 0.04 -4.41 21.93
N LEU A 181 -0.80 -5.44 21.91
CA LEU A 181 -0.36 -6.83 22.14
C LEU A 181 0.64 -7.28 21.08
N TRP A 182 0.37 -6.95 19.82
CA TRP A 182 1.26 -7.28 18.72
C TRP A 182 2.60 -6.54 18.80
N ALA A 183 2.67 -5.36 19.42
CA ALA A 183 3.94 -4.68 19.72
C ALA A 183 4.91 -5.58 20.51
N VAL A 184 4.40 -6.31 21.50
CA VAL A 184 5.21 -7.23 22.32
C VAL A 184 5.71 -8.39 21.46
N CYS A 185 4.83 -9.00 20.67
CA CYS A 185 5.19 -10.07 19.73
C CYS A 185 6.24 -9.59 18.72
N TRP A 186 6.04 -8.41 18.12
CA TRP A 186 6.96 -7.78 17.19
C TRP A 186 8.34 -7.58 17.82
N TRP A 187 8.39 -7.05 19.04
CA TRP A 187 9.65 -6.84 19.75
C TRP A 187 10.41 -8.15 19.93
N ILE A 188 9.73 -9.24 20.28
CA ILE A 188 10.37 -10.53 20.52
C ILE A 188 10.87 -11.14 19.20
N LEU A 189 10.03 -11.15 18.17
CA LEU A 189 10.22 -11.94 16.95
C LEU A 189 11.12 -11.26 15.90
N VAL A 190 11.14 -9.93 15.83
CA VAL A 190 11.79 -9.20 14.72
C VAL A 190 13.21 -8.79 15.03
N ARG A 191 14.10 -8.91 14.03
CA ARG A 191 15.49 -8.43 14.05
C ARG A 191 15.78 -7.71 12.74
N ASP A 192 16.53 -6.62 12.79
CA ASP A 192 16.66 -5.70 11.64
C ASP A 192 17.46 -6.32 10.49
N LYS A 193 18.38 -7.24 10.80
CA LYS A 193 19.32 -7.81 9.83
C LYS A 193 19.40 -9.33 9.90
N PRO A 194 19.69 -10.02 8.78
CA PRO A 194 19.97 -11.45 8.76
C PRO A 194 21.11 -11.89 9.68
N SER A 195 22.09 -11.02 9.95
CA SER A 195 23.20 -11.33 10.86
C SER A 195 22.77 -11.50 12.32
N GLU A 196 21.64 -10.94 12.71
CA GLU A 196 21.17 -10.85 14.11
C GLU A 196 20.29 -12.03 14.54
N VAL A 197 19.92 -12.92 13.61
CA VAL A 197 19.03 -14.05 13.92
C VAL A 197 19.80 -15.33 14.22
N SER A 198 19.23 -16.14 15.11
CA SER A 198 19.76 -17.44 15.52
C SER A 198 19.27 -18.62 14.66
N TRP A 199 18.18 -18.45 13.91
CA TRP A 199 17.57 -19.52 13.11
C TRP A 199 18.16 -19.69 11.71
N LEU A 200 19.11 -18.82 11.32
CA LEU A 200 19.95 -18.98 10.12
C LEU A 200 21.35 -19.41 10.53
N ASN A 201 21.92 -20.35 9.77
CA ASN A 201 23.31 -20.75 9.95
C ASN A 201 24.26 -19.70 9.34
N GLU A 202 25.51 -19.62 9.80
CA GLU A 202 26.47 -18.62 9.32
C GLU A 202 26.72 -18.68 7.80
N GLN A 203 26.78 -19.88 7.21
CA GLN A 203 26.89 -20.05 5.76
C GLN A 203 25.69 -19.46 4.99
N GLU A 204 24.48 -19.59 5.53
CA GLU A 204 23.26 -19.04 4.92
C GLU A 204 23.26 -17.51 4.99
N LYS A 205 23.69 -16.96 6.13
CA LYS A 205 23.86 -15.51 6.33
C LYS A 205 24.86 -14.93 5.36
N GLU A 206 26.04 -15.54 5.23
CA GLU A 206 27.06 -15.11 4.28
C GLU A 206 26.60 -15.19 2.84
N THR A 207 25.92 -16.28 2.46
CA THR A 207 25.40 -16.48 1.11
C THR A 207 24.41 -15.38 0.74
N LEU A 208 23.46 -15.09 1.63
CA LEU A 208 22.49 -14.02 1.43
C LEU A 208 23.19 -12.66 1.30
N GLN A 209 24.14 -12.36 2.19
CA GLN A 209 24.87 -11.10 2.18
C GLN A 209 25.67 -10.91 0.87
N LYS A 210 26.37 -11.96 0.41
CA LYS A 210 27.11 -11.96 -0.87
C LYS A 210 26.20 -11.66 -2.07
N VAL A 211 25.04 -12.32 -2.14
CA VAL A 211 24.06 -12.06 -3.22
C VAL A 211 23.57 -10.62 -3.17
N MET A 212 23.17 -10.13 -2.00
CA MET A 212 22.69 -8.75 -1.83
C MET A 212 23.74 -7.69 -2.19
N ASP A 213 25.01 -7.91 -1.84
CA ASP A 213 26.09 -6.99 -2.16
C ASP A 213 26.39 -6.99 -3.66
N SER A 214 26.35 -8.16 -4.31
CA SER A 214 26.49 -8.26 -5.78
C SER A 214 25.41 -7.47 -6.53
N GLU A 215 24.16 -7.46 -6.04
CA GLU A 215 23.06 -6.69 -6.65
C GLU A 215 23.29 -5.17 -6.59
N GLN A 216 24.05 -4.69 -5.61
CA GLN A 216 24.33 -3.27 -5.40
C GLN A 216 25.68 -2.83 -6.01
N SER A 217 26.56 -3.77 -6.36
CA SER A 217 27.92 -3.49 -6.87
C SER A 217 27.96 -2.57 -8.09
N HIS A 218 26.92 -2.58 -8.91
CA HIS A 218 26.81 -1.77 -10.12
C HIS A 218 26.13 -0.40 -9.91
N ILE A 219 25.65 -0.10 -8.70
CA ILE A 219 24.96 1.16 -8.39
C ILE A 219 25.90 2.06 -7.58
N LYS A 220 26.33 3.18 -8.18
CA LYS A 220 27.21 4.13 -7.51
C LYS A 220 26.52 4.78 -6.31
N PRO A 221 27.16 4.85 -5.13
CA PRO A 221 26.60 5.54 -3.97
C PRO A 221 26.37 7.03 -4.26
N VAL A 222 25.26 7.56 -3.74
CA VAL A 222 24.95 9.01 -3.79
C VAL A 222 25.47 9.68 -2.52
N ARG A 223 26.01 10.91 -2.62
CA ARG A 223 26.69 11.58 -1.49
C ARG A 223 25.76 11.95 -0.34
N ASN A 224 24.52 12.37 -0.64
CA ASN A 224 23.57 12.78 0.40
C ASN A 224 22.11 12.49 0.01
N TYR A 225 21.20 12.56 0.99
CA TYR A 225 19.78 12.36 0.73
C TYR A 225 19.20 13.42 -0.21
N GLY A 226 19.61 14.69 -0.08
CA GLY A 226 19.07 15.77 -0.90
C GLY A 226 19.24 15.57 -2.41
N GLU A 227 20.40 15.05 -2.83
CA GLU A 227 20.70 14.70 -4.22
C GLU A 227 19.81 13.55 -4.71
N ALA A 228 19.63 12.50 -3.90
CA ALA A 228 18.77 11.37 -4.24
C ALA A 228 17.29 11.80 -4.37
N LEU A 229 16.79 12.59 -3.41
CA LEU A 229 15.41 13.06 -3.38
C LEU A 229 15.07 14.01 -4.52
N ARG A 230 16.07 14.72 -5.06
CA ARG A 230 15.91 15.60 -6.23
C ARG A 230 16.24 14.91 -7.56
N SER A 231 16.59 13.62 -7.53
CA SER A 231 16.88 12.89 -8.76
C SER A 231 15.62 12.76 -9.63
N ARG A 232 15.80 12.83 -10.95
CA ARG A 232 14.70 12.72 -11.92
C ARG A 232 13.84 11.48 -11.67
N ASN A 233 14.46 10.33 -11.44
CA ASN A 233 13.73 9.09 -11.21
C ASN A 233 12.90 9.13 -9.91
N VAL A 234 13.42 9.69 -8.82
CA VAL A 234 12.65 9.80 -7.56
C VAL A 234 11.46 10.74 -7.73
N ILE A 235 11.65 11.93 -8.33
CA ILE A 235 10.56 12.88 -8.57
C ILE A 235 9.48 12.26 -9.47
N MET A 236 9.88 11.57 -10.53
CA MET A 236 8.94 10.88 -11.41
C MET A 236 8.18 9.78 -10.67
N LEU A 237 8.84 8.97 -9.85
CA LEU A 237 8.18 7.91 -9.07
C LEU A 237 7.24 8.51 -8.01
N CYS A 238 7.59 9.65 -7.40
CA CYS A 238 6.68 10.40 -6.52
C CYS A 238 5.42 10.83 -7.26
N ALA A 239 5.57 11.43 -8.45
CA ALA A 239 4.45 11.87 -9.27
C ALA A 239 3.58 10.71 -9.77
N VAL A 240 4.21 9.61 -10.24
CA VAL A 240 3.50 8.38 -10.62
C VAL A 240 2.66 7.87 -9.45
N HIS A 241 3.26 7.76 -8.26
CA HIS A 241 2.57 7.20 -7.12
C HIS A 241 1.45 8.11 -6.62
N ALA A 242 1.66 9.43 -6.56
CA ALA A 242 0.61 10.39 -6.22
C ALA A 242 -0.62 10.29 -7.16
N LEU A 243 -0.38 10.33 -8.47
CA LEU A 243 -1.44 10.31 -9.48
C LEU A 243 -2.17 8.96 -9.52
N TRP A 244 -1.42 7.86 -9.34
CA TRP A 244 -2.00 6.53 -9.22
C TRP A 244 -2.84 6.40 -7.94
N SER A 245 -2.36 6.91 -6.80
CA SER A 245 -3.09 6.89 -5.53
C SER A 245 -4.39 7.70 -5.56
N ILE A 246 -4.45 8.79 -6.33
CA ILE A 246 -5.72 9.52 -6.57
C ILE A 246 -6.77 8.56 -7.14
N GLY A 247 -6.42 7.80 -8.18
CA GLY A 247 -7.33 6.85 -8.82
C GLY A 247 -7.72 5.70 -7.90
N VAL A 248 -6.74 5.07 -7.21
CA VAL A 248 -6.99 3.92 -6.33
C VAL A 248 -7.89 4.29 -5.16
N TYR A 249 -7.53 5.32 -4.39
CA TYR A 249 -8.27 5.66 -3.17
C TYR A 249 -9.59 6.36 -3.48
N GLY A 250 -9.66 7.13 -4.57
CA GLY A 250 -10.93 7.65 -5.08
C GLY A 250 -11.88 6.52 -5.50
N PHE A 251 -11.39 5.51 -6.22
CA PHE A 251 -12.18 4.31 -6.53
C PHE A 251 -12.61 3.58 -5.25
N MET A 252 -11.67 3.26 -4.36
CA MET A 252 -11.89 2.46 -3.16
C MET A 252 -12.97 3.06 -2.24
N MET A 253 -12.90 4.36 -1.99
CA MET A 253 -13.82 5.06 -1.07
C MET A 253 -15.23 5.18 -1.66
N TRP A 254 -15.36 5.31 -2.98
CA TRP A 254 -16.64 5.59 -3.64
C TRP A 254 -17.28 4.36 -4.29
N MET A 255 -16.55 3.24 -4.37
CA MET A 255 -17.04 1.99 -4.97
C MET A 255 -18.39 1.52 -4.40
N PRO A 256 -18.64 1.48 -3.07
CA PRO A 256 -19.94 1.06 -2.57
C PRO A 256 -21.10 1.95 -3.04
N SER A 257 -20.87 3.27 -3.12
CA SER A 257 -21.87 4.22 -3.64
C SER A 257 -22.11 4.05 -5.14
N ILE A 258 -21.06 3.76 -5.92
CA ILE A 258 -21.17 3.49 -7.35
C ILE A 258 -22.07 2.28 -7.57
N LEU A 259 -21.86 1.19 -6.82
CA LEU A 259 -22.66 -0.03 -6.93
C LEU A 259 -24.11 0.18 -6.49
N LYS A 260 -24.35 0.86 -5.37
CA LYS A 260 -25.70 1.12 -4.84
C LYS A 260 -26.55 1.93 -5.82
N ASN A 261 -25.97 2.98 -6.41
CA ASN A 261 -26.68 3.84 -7.37
C ASN A 261 -26.92 3.14 -8.71
N ALA A 262 -26.04 2.20 -9.10
CA ALA A 262 -26.12 1.53 -10.39
C ALA A 262 -27.09 0.33 -10.38
N ALA A 263 -27.28 -0.33 -9.23
CA ALA A 263 -27.99 -1.60 -9.18
C ALA A 263 -29.40 -1.55 -8.57
N GLN A 264 -29.79 -0.45 -7.89
CA GLN A 264 -31.00 -0.40 -7.02
C GLN A 264 -31.14 -1.63 -6.11
N MET A 265 -30.00 -2.23 -5.74
CA MET A 265 -29.94 -3.48 -5.00
C MET A 265 -30.00 -3.25 -3.50
N ASP A 266 -30.45 -4.29 -2.79
CA ASP A 266 -30.31 -4.36 -1.34
C ASP A 266 -28.84 -4.29 -0.90
N ILE A 267 -28.62 -3.79 0.32
CA ILE A 267 -27.31 -3.53 0.91
C ILE A 267 -26.45 -4.80 0.97
N VAL A 268 -27.06 -5.97 1.19
CA VAL A 268 -26.33 -7.25 1.26
C VAL A 268 -25.71 -7.61 -0.10
N ALA A 269 -26.46 -7.43 -1.19
CA ALA A 269 -25.98 -7.70 -2.54
C ALA A 269 -24.85 -6.73 -2.93
N VAL A 270 -24.96 -5.46 -2.55
CA VAL A 270 -23.88 -4.46 -2.75
C VAL A 270 -22.60 -4.89 -2.02
N GLY A 271 -22.71 -5.43 -0.81
CA GLY A 271 -21.56 -5.95 -0.05
C GLY A 271 -20.83 -7.08 -0.76
N TRP A 272 -21.56 -8.09 -1.26
CA TRP A 272 -20.97 -9.19 -2.03
C TRP A 272 -20.32 -8.73 -3.33
N LEU A 273 -20.95 -7.81 -4.05
CA LEU A 273 -20.37 -7.23 -5.27
C LEU A 273 -19.14 -6.37 -4.95
N ALA A 274 -19.10 -5.66 -3.83
CA ALA A 274 -17.93 -4.90 -3.42
C ALA A 274 -16.71 -5.79 -3.09
N ALA A 275 -16.92 -7.06 -2.72
CA ALA A 275 -15.83 -8.00 -2.40
C ALA A 275 -15.10 -8.54 -3.64
N VAL A 276 -15.81 -8.70 -4.78
CA VAL A 276 -15.24 -9.31 -6.00
C VAL A 276 -14.06 -8.51 -6.57
N PRO A 277 -14.09 -7.16 -6.69
CA PRO A 277 -12.95 -6.37 -7.11
C PRO A 277 -11.69 -6.60 -6.26
N TYR A 278 -11.85 -6.71 -4.93
CA TYR A 278 -10.72 -6.98 -4.02
C TYR A 278 -10.18 -8.40 -4.19
N LEU A 279 -11.04 -9.39 -4.39
CA LEU A 279 -10.62 -10.76 -4.66
C LEU A 279 -9.83 -10.85 -5.98
N ALA A 280 -10.33 -10.21 -7.04
CA ALA A 280 -9.65 -10.12 -8.33
C ALA A 280 -8.30 -9.40 -8.20
N ALA A 281 -8.23 -8.33 -7.40
CA ALA A 281 -6.98 -7.64 -7.07
C ALA A 281 -5.98 -8.55 -6.35
N ILE A 282 -6.40 -9.32 -5.34
CA ILE A 282 -5.53 -10.26 -4.62
C ILE A 282 -4.90 -11.27 -5.59
N ILE A 283 -5.73 -11.91 -6.42
CA ILE A 283 -5.28 -12.90 -7.40
C ILE A 283 -4.27 -12.26 -8.37
N LEU A 284 -4.63 -11.11 -8.95
CA LEU A 284 -3.77 -10.46 -9.94
C LEU A 284 -2.47 -9.94 -9.32
N MET A 285 -2.49 -9.40 -8.10
CA MET A 285 -1.29 -8.99 -7.36
C MET A 285 -0.30 -10.15 -7.17
N LEU A 286 -0.79 -11.33 -6.78
CA LEU A 286 0.03 -12.52 -6.61
C LEU A 286 0.64 -12.98 -7.94
N THR A 287 -0.18 -13.08 -8.99
CA THR A 287 0.29 -13.51 -10.33
C THR A 287 1.29 -12.52 -10.93
N VAL A 288 0.97 -11.23 -10.91
CA VAL A 288 1.82 -10.17 -11.49
C VAL A 288 3.14 -10.04 -10.74
N SER A 289 3.15 -10.15 -9.41
CA SER A 289 4.39 -10.09 -8.64
C SER A 289 5.31 -11.29 -8.90
N TRP A 290 4.74 -12.49 -9.03
CA TRP A 290 5.49 -13.67 -9.44
C TRP A 290 6.06 -13.55 -10.86
N LEU A 291 5.25 -13.12 -11.83
CA LEU A 291 5.71 -12.88 -13.21
C LEU A 291 6.80 -11.80 -13.25
N SER A 292 6.61 -10.70 -12.52
CA SER A 292 7.58 -9.62 -12.41
C SER A 292 8.92 -10.12 -11.86
N ASP A 293 8.89 -10.97 -10.82
CA ASP A 293 10.10 -11.61 -10.27
C ASP A 293 10.73 -12.61 -11.25
N LYS A 294 9.94 -13.29 -12.08
CA LYS A 294 10.47 -14.22 -13.08
C LYS A 294 11.14 -13.50 -14.25
N PHE A 295 10.51 -12.44 -14.76
CA PHE A 295 10.96 -11.72 -15.97
C PHE A 295 11.91 -10.56 -15.67
N GLN A 296 12.01 -10.11 -14.41
CA GLN A 296 12.92 -9.06 -13.96
C GLN A 296 12.78 -7.70 -14.69
N ASN A 297 11.67 -7.50 -15.43
CA ASN A 297 11.35 -6.26 -16.12
C ASN A 297 10.16 -5.56 -15.44
N ARG A 298 10.42 -4.95 -14.27
CA ARG A 298 9.39 -4.39 -13.39
C ARG A 298 8.47 -3.40 -14.10
N LYS A 299 9.01 -2.55 -14.97
CA LYS A 299 8.24 -1.53 -15.70
C LYS A 299 7.11 -2.13 -16.52
N LEU A 300 7.35 -3.26 -17.19
CA LEU A 300 6.31 -3.94 -18.01
C LEU A 300 5.17 -4.51 -17.17
N PHE A 301 5.36 -4.69 -15.86
CA PHE A 301 4.32 -5.12 -14.93
C PHE A 301 3.70 -3.95 -14.15
N ILE A 302 3.95 -2.71 -14.57
CA ILE A 302 3.39 -1.51 -13.93
C ILE A 302 2.57 -0.72 -14.94
N TRP A 303 3.21 -0.10 -15.94
CA TRP A 303 2.52 0.85 -16.81
C TRP A 303 1.39 0.23 -17.66
N PRO A 304 1.48 -1.01 -18.19
CA PRO A 304 0.37 -1.56 -18.98
C PRO A 304 -0.86 -1.84 -18.12
N LEU A 305 -0.65 -2.29 -16.88
CA LEU A 305 -1.73 -2.54 -15.94
C LEU A 305 -2.40 -1.23 -15.54
N LEU A 306 -1.63 -0.16 -15.28
CA LEU A 306 -2.20 1.16 -15.02
C LEU A 306 -2.97 1.72 -16.23
N LEU A 307 -2.55 1.40 -17.46
CA LEU A 307 -3.28 1.76 -18.68
C LEU A 307 -4.60 1.00 -18.81
N ILE A 308 -4.58 -0.32 -18.60
CA ILE A 308 -5.79 -1.15 -18.58
C ILE A 308 -6.75 -0.65 -17.48
N ALA A 309 -6.22 -0.32 -16.30
CA ALA A 309 -7.00 0.24 -15.21
C ALA A 309 -7.69 1.55 -15.60
N ALA A 310 -6.97 2.48 -16.22
CA ALA A 310 -7.53 3.76 -16.65
C ALA A 310 -8.63 3.59 -17.70
N ILE A 311 -8.39 2.75 -18.71
CA ILE A 311 -9.36 2.48 -19.80
C ILE A 311 -10.59 1.78 -19.24
N ALA A 312 -10.42 0.74 -18.42
CA ALA A 312 -11.54 0.01 -17.83
C ALA A 312 -12.34 0.89 -16.86
N PHE A 313 -11.67 1.68 -16.03
CA PHE A 313 -12.34 2.59 -15.08
C PHE A 313 -13.17 3.66 -15.78
N PHE A 314 -12.61 4.33 -16.79
CA PHE A 314 -13.34 5.34 -17.55
C PHE A 314 -14.41 4.71 -18.45
N GLY A 315 -14.13 3.55 -19.04
CA GLY A 315 -15.08 2.77 -19.83
C GLY A 315 -16.30 2.34 -19.03
N SER A 316 -16.14 1.95 -17.76
CA SER A 316 -17.24 1.64 -16.85
C SER A 316 -18.23 2.82 -16.74
N TRP A 317 -17.71 4.04 -16.65
CA TRP A 317 -18.55 5.23 -16.56
C TRP A 317 -19.26 5.55 -17.88
N LEU A 318 -18.57 5.42 -19.02
CA LEU A 318 -19.16 5.63 -20.35
C LEU A 318 -20.28 4.65 -20.67
N VAL A 319 -20.13 3.38 -20.27
CA VAL A 319 -21.18 2.36 -20.39
C VAL A 319 -22.38 2.69 -19.49
N GLY A 320 -22.10 3.23 -18.30
CA GLY A 320 -23.11 3.64 -17.34
C GLY A 320 -24.03 2.49 -16.88
N ASN A 321 -25.21 2.85 -16.38
CA ASN A 321 -26.15 1.90 -15.78
C ASN A 321 -26.92 1.07 -16.82
N GLN A 322 -26.88 1.43 -18.10
CA GLN A 322 -27.63 0.75 -19.16
C GLN A 322 -27.17 -0.70 -19.35
N ALA A 323 -25.89 -0.97 -19.13
CA ALA A 323 -25.31 -2.31 -19.10
C ALA A 323 -24.53 -2.53 -17.80
N PHE A 324 -25.26 -2.58 -16.68
CA PHE A 324 -24.71 -2.73 -15.32
C PHE A 324 -23.60 -3.79 -15.23
N TRP A 325 -23.85 -5.01 -15.71
CA TRP A 325 -22.88 -6.11 -15.61
C TRP A 325 -21.59 -5.86 -16.39
N LEU A 326 -21.66 -5.19 -17.53
CA LEU A 326 -20.47 -4.80 -18.30
C LEU A 326 -19.69 -3.69 -17.56
N SER A 327 -20.39 -2.66 -17.07
CA SER A 327 -19.77 -1.60 -16.27
C SER A 327 -19.10 -2.17 -15.02
N TYR A 328 -19.77 -3.09 -14.33
CA TYR A 328 -19.26 -3.78 -13.17
C TYR A 328 -18.04 -4.67 -13.48
N ALA A 329 -18.07 -5.44 -14.57
CA ALA A 329 -16.91 -6.23 -15.01
C ALA A 329 -15.69 -5.33 -15.29
N LEU A 330 -15.91 -4.17 -15.91
CA LEU A 330 -14.87 -3.16 -16.14
C LEU A 330 -14.34 -2.58 -14.81
N LEU A 331 -15.19 -2.35 -13.80
CA LEU A 331 -14.75 -1.92 -12.47
C LEU A 331 -13.89 -3.00 -11.77
N VAL A 332 -14.26 -4.27 -11.89
CA VAL A 332 -13.47 -5.39 -11.33
C VAL A 332 -12.09 -5.44 -11.99
N ILE A 333 -12.03 -5.33 -13.33
CA ILE A 333 -10.75 -5.28 -14.07
C ILE A 333 -9.94 -4.05 -13.65
N ALA A 334 -10.59 -2.89 -13.53
CA ALA A 334 -9.94 -1.65 -13.13
C ALA A 334 -9.31 -1.79 -11.74
N ALA A 335 -10.08 -2.25 -10.75
CA ALA A 335 -9.59 -2.49 -9.40
C ALA A 335 -8.40 -3.45 -9.39
N ALA A 336 -8.52 -4.59 -10.07
CA ALA A 336 -7.44 -5.56 -10.10
C ALA A 336 -6.14 -4.97 -10.69
N CYS A 337 -6.26 -4.25 -11.81
CA CYS A 337 -5.14 -3.63 -12.50
C CYS A 337 -4.58 -2.39 -11.77
N MET A 338 -5.39 -1.73 -10.93
CA MET A 338 -4.94 -0.65 -10.04
C MET A 338 -4.12 -1.19 -8.86
N TYR A 339 -4.36 -2.41 -8.38
CA TYR A 339 -3.64 -2.98 -7.23
C TYR A 339 -2.43 -3.83 -7.64
N ALA A 340 -2.52 -4.57 -8.73
CA ALA A 340 -1.46 -5.49 -9.16
C ALA A 340 -0.04 -4.87 -9.28
N PRO A 341 0.14 -3.61 -9.69
CA PRO A 341 1.47 -2.98 -9.81
C PRO A 341 2.22 -2.72 -8.49
N TYR A 342 1.56 -2.79 -7.33
CA TYR A 342 2.14 -2.40 -6.03
C TYR A 342 3.45 -3.12 -5.68
N GLY A 343 3.47 -4.45 -5.77
CA GLY A 343 4.69 -5.24 -5.54
C GLY A 343 5.83 -4.85 -6.49
N PRO A 344 5.61 -4.92 -7.82
CA PRO A 344 6.62 -4.53 -8.81
C PRO A 344 7.12 -3.09 -8.66
N PHE A 345 6.23 -2.15 -8.35
CA PHE A 345 6.55 -0.73 -8.21
C PHE A 345 7.52 -0.48 -7.05
N PHE A 346 7.23 -1.01 -5.86
CA PHE A 346 8.12 -0.85 -4.72
C PHE A 346 9.39 -1.71 -4.81
N ALA A 347 9.36 -2.80 -5.60
CA ALA A 347 10.56 -3.58 -5.89
C ALA A 347 11.52 -2.86 -6.86
N LEU A 348 11.00 -2.04 -7.77
CA LEU A 348 11.79 -1.26 -8.72
C LEU A 348 12.68 -0.22 -8.04
N ILE A 349 12.22 0.42 -6.96
CA ILE A 349 12.94 1.52 -6.29
C ILE A 349 14.36 1.13 -5.86
N PRO A 350 14.59 0.05 -5.08
CA PRO A 350 15.92 -0.40 -4.70
C PRO A 350 16.76 -0.98 -5.84
N GLU A 351 16.18 -1.20 -7.02
CA GLU A 351 16.95 -1.55 -8.23
C GLU A 351 17.48 -0.30 -8.96
N LEU A 352 16.83 0.85 -8.79
CA LEU A 352 17.21 2.12 -9.43
C LEU A 352 18.10 2.99 -8.55
N LEU A 353 18.04 2.81 -7.23
CA LEU A 353 18.66 3.69 -6.26
C LEU A 353 19.64 2.92 -5.37
N PRO A 354 20.79 3.53 -5.03
CA PRO A 354 21.76 2.87 -4.16
C PRO A 354 21.21 2.65 -2.75
N ARG A 355 21.66 1.56 -2.12
CA ARG A 355 21.21 1.09 -0.80
C ARG A 355 21.19 2.19 0.27
N ASN A 356 22.15 3.12 0.24
CA ASN A 356 22.28 4.18 1.25
C ASN A 356 21.13 5.21 1.20
N VAL A 357 20.45 5.39 0.06
CA VAL A 357 19.38 6.39 -0.13
C VAL A 357 18.03 5.78 -0.51
N SER A 358 18.01 4.51 -0.93
CA SER A 358 16.80 3.82 -1.38
C SER A 358 15.68 3.86 -0.33
N GLY A 359 16.00 3.58 0.94
CA GLY A 359 15.01 3.61 2.04
C GLY A 359 14.31 4.96 2.22
N VAL A 360 15.09 6.04 2.24
CA VAL A 360 14.54 7.42 2.37
C VAL A 360 13.75 7.82 1.12
N SER A 361 14.20 7.38 -0.05
CA SER A 361 13.50 7.62 -1.31
C SER A 361 12.16 6.88 -1.38
N MET A 362 12.09 5.65 -0.87
CA MET A 362 10.82 4.92 -0.70
C MET A 362 9.86 5.68 0.22
N GLY A 363 10.37 6.26 1.32
CA GLY A 363 9.59 7.14 2.19
C GLY A 363 9.03 8.37 1.47
N LEU A 364 9.85 9.07 0.66
CA LEU A 364 9.37 10.23 -0.10
C LEU A 364 8.31 9.82 -1.14
N ILE A 365 8.58 8.76 -1.91
CA ILE A 365 7.65 8.26 -2.94
C ILE A 365 6.31 7.90 -2.31
N ASN A 366 6.32 7.14 -1.21
CA ASN A 366 5.10 6.75 -0.51
C ASN A 366 4.41 7.94 0.20
N SER A 367 5.16 8.99 0.57
CA SER A 367 4.58 10.27 1.04
C SER A 367 3.70 10.88 -0.05
N PHE A 368 4.24 11.04 -1.26
CA PHE A 368 3.48 11.58 -2.38
C PHE A 368 2.29 10.70 -2.77
N GLY A 369 2.39 9.38 -2.61
CA GLY A 369 1.22 8.49 -2.69
C GLY A 369 0.13 8.81 -1.69
N ALA A 370 0.50 9.05 -0.42
CA ALA A 370 -0.44 9.46 0.61
C ALA A 370 -1.07 10.83 0.31
N LEU A 371 -0.31 11.79 -0.21
CA LEU A 371 -0.87 13.05 -0.71
C LEU A 371 -1.88 12.80 -1.84
N GLY A 372 -1.57 11.89 -2.76
CA GLY A 372 -2.50 11.44 -3.79
C GLY A 372 -3.76 10.80 -3.21
N ALA A 373 -3.64 9.98 -2.18
CA ALA A 373 -4.76 9.36 -1.49
C ALA A 373 -5.65 10.41 -0.78
N PHE A 374 -5.05 11.41 -0.13
CA PHE A 374 -5.75 12.56 0.44
C PHE A 374 -6.58 13.29 -0.63
N LEU A 375 -5.94 13.64 -1.75
CA LEU A 375 -6.60 14.31 -2.87
C LEU A 375 -7.69 13.44 -3.49
N GLY A 376 -7.45 12.14 -3.68
CA GLY A 376 -8.44 11.21 -4.24
C GLY A 376 -9.66 11.01 -3.34
N ALA A 377 -9.48 10.95 -2.02
CA ALA A 377 -10.57 10.81 -1.06
C ALA A 377 -11.40 12.11 -0.96
N TRP A 378 -10.74 13.26 -0.81
CA TRP A 378 -11.40 14.54 -0.55
C TRP A 378 -11.93 15.22 -1.82
N LEU A 379 -11.11 15.35 -2.88
CA LEU A 379 -11.52 16.07 -4.10
C LEU A 379 -12.62 15.33 -4.86
N VAL A 380 -12.63 13.99 -4.87
CA VAL A 380 -13.71 13.23 -5.52
C VAL A 380 -15.07 13.53 -4.86
N GLY A 381 -15.12 13.60 -3.53
CA GLY A 381 -16.35 13.98 -2.83
C GLY A 381 -16.77 15.41 -3.10
N TYR A 382 -15.81 16.33 -3.07
CA TYR A 382 -16.04 17.73 -3.40
C TYR A 382 -16.55 17.93 -4.84
N LEU A 383 -15.91 17.28 -5.81
CA LEU A 383 -16.30 17.31 -7.23
C LEU A 383 -17.73 16.80 -7.41
N ASN A 384 -18.06 15.64 -6.85
CA ASN A 384 -19.42 15.09 -6.89
C ASN A 384 -20.46 16.07 -6.33
N GLY A 385 -20.10 16.81 -5.27
CA GLY A 385 -20.97 17.81 -4.65
C GLY A 385 -21.25 19.02 -5.55
N ILE A 386 -20.24 19.55 -6.24
CA ILE A 386 -20.38 20.74 -7.09
C ILE A 386 -20.92 20.44 -8.49
N THR A 387 -20.61 19.27 -9.08
CA THR A 387 -21.05 18.90 -10.43
C THR A 387 -22.44 18.27 -10.45
N GLY A 388 -22.98 17.90 -9.29
CA GLY A 388 -24.28 17.23 -9.17
C GLY A 388 -24.29 15.79 -9.72
N GLY A 389 -23.14 15.22 -10.07
CA GLY A 389 -23.04 13.89 -10.66
C GLY A 389 -21.61 13.36 -10.76
N PRO A 390 -21.42 12.04 -10.95
CA PRO A 390 -20.13 11.37 -10.81
C PRO A 390 -19.12 11.65 -11.92
N GLY A 391 -19.56 12.21 -13.07
CA GLY A 391 -18.72 12.32 -14.27
C GLY A 391 -17.45 13.15 -14.10
N GLY A 392 -17.51 14.26 -13.34
CA GLY A 392 -16.34 15.08 -13.06
C GLY A 392 -15.25 14.31 -12.30
N SER A 393 -15.67 13.54 -11.29
CA SER A 393 -14.78 12.71 -10.49
C SER A 393 -14.17 11.53 -11.26
N TYR A 394 -14.98 10.85 -12.09
CA TYR A 394 -14.47 9.77 -12.94
C TYR A 394 -13.43 10.28 -13.94
N THR A 395 -13.70 11.44 -14.55
CA THR A 395 -12.76 12.08 -15.48
C THR A 395 -11.46 12.46 -14.78
N PHE A 396 -11.55 13.10 -13.61
CA PHE A 396 -10.38 13.47 -12.81
C PHE A 396 -9.49 12.27 -12.46
N MET A 397 -10.10 11.18 -11.94
CA MET A 397 -9.37 9.96 -11.57
C MET A 397 -8.78 9.26 -12.80
N ALA A 398 -9.51 9.18 -13.92
CA ALA A 398 -9.03 8.57 -15.16
C ALA A 398 -7.83 9.34 -15.74
N VAL A 399 -7.90 10.68 -15.76
CA VAL A 399 -6.79 11.53 -16.21
C VAL A 399 -5.57 11.39 -15.30
N ALA A 400 -5.77 11.30 -13.98
CA ALA A 400 -4.67 11.03 -13.05
C ALA A 400 -3.99 9.68 -13.34
N LEU A 401 -4.78 8.61 -13.53
CA LEU A 401 -4.24 7.29 -13.88
C LEU A 401 -3.49 7.31 -15.21
N LEU A 402 -4.05 7.91 -16.27
CA LEU A 402 -3.36 8.05 -17.56
C LEU A 402 -2.06 8.85 -17.44
N SER A 403 -2.06 9.92 -16.65
CA SER A 403 -0.85 10.71 -16.38
C SER A 403 0.22 9.87 -15.67
N SER A 404 -0.19 9.01 -14.74
CA SER A 404 0.72 8.06 -14.08
C SER A 404 1.35 7.06 -15.07
N VAL A 405 0.59 6.61 -16.08
CA VAL A 405 1.10 5.73 -17.16
C VAL A 405 2.19 6.43 -17.96
N VAL A 406 1.92 7.65 -18.43
CA VAL A 406 2.87 8.43 -19.23
C VAL A 406 4.16 8.67 -18.45
N LEU A 407 4.04 9.07 -17.18
CA LEU A 407 5.22 9.28 -16.33
C LEU A 407 5.98 7.98 -16.09
N MET A 408 5.29 6.88 -15.79
CA MET A 408 5.92 5.58 -15.53
C MET A 408 6.66 5.06 -16.76
N TYR A 409 6.10 5.25 -17.96
CA TYR A 409 6.76 4.91 -19.22
C TYR A 409 8.08 5.67 -19.39
N ASN A 410 8.15 6.93 -18.94
CA ASN A 410 9.34 7.78 -19.04
C ASN A 410 10.38 7.59 -17.92
N VAL A 411 10.10 6.77 -16.90
CA VAL A 411 11.07 6.42 -15.85
C VAL A 411 12.22 5.66 -16.47
N ARG A 412 13.46 6.14 -16.26
CA ARG A 412 14.65 5.49 -16.81
C ARG A 412 15.06 4.33 -15.90
N ALA A 413 14.64 3.13 -16.27
CA ALA A 413 15.21 1.92 -15.72
C ALA A 413 16.51 1.63 -16.48
N ASN A 414 17.66 1.61 -15.80
CA ASN A 414 18.91 1.22 -16.45
C ASN A 414 18.74 -0.22 -16.96
N PRO A 415 18.87 -0.46 -18.28
CA PRO A 415 18.98 -1.82 -18.77
C PRO A 415 20.32 -2.36 -18.27
N GLN A 416 20.28 -3.25 -17.28
CA GLN A 416 21.42 -4.15 -17.06
C GLN A 416 21.36 -5.20 -18.16
N PRO A 417 22.45 -5.45 -18.91
CA PRO A 417 22.47 -6.51 -19.89
C PRO A 417 22.13 -7.82 -19.19
N VAL A 418 21.13 -8.53 -19.70
CA VAL A 418 20.91 -9.93 -19.34
C VAL A 418 22.19 -10.64 -19.74
N SER A 419 23.03 -11.05 -18.78
CA SER A 419 24.17 -11.91 -19.09
C SER A 419 23.62 -13.09 -19.88
N PRO A 420 24.10 -13.36 -21.12
CA PRO A 420 23.63 -14.49 -21.89
C PRO A 420 23.93 -15.72 -21.07
N VAL A 421 22.89 -16.41 -20.61
CA VAL A 421 23.01 -17.78 -20.14
C VAL A 421 23.64 -18.53 -21.29
N THR A 422 24.89 -18.93 -21.14
CA THR A 422 25.69 -19.63 -22.14
C THR A 422 24.97 -20.92 -22.53
N ALA A 423 24.17 -20.88 -23.59
CA ALA A 423 23.83 -22.03 -24.39
C ALA A 423 25.08 -22.43 -25.20
N LYS A 424 26.11 -22.95 -24.52
CA LYS A 424 27.14 -23.72 -25.22
C LYS A 424 26.51 -25.08 -25.51
N LYS A 425 26.06 -25.21 -26.77
CA LYS A 425 25.76 -26.49 -27.42
C LYS A 425 26.84 -27.50 -27.06
N VAL A 426 26.41 -28.65 -26.56
CA VAL A 426 27.18 -29.88 -26.60
C VAL A 426 27.37 -30.22 -28.07
N ALA A 427 28.60 -30.10 -28.54
CA ALA A 427 29.11 -30.71 -29.76
C ALA A 427 30.50 -31.21 -29.41
N GLY A 428 30.66 -32.53 -29.48
CA GLY A 428 31.81 -33.30 -29.00
C GLY A 428 31.34 -34.70 -28.67
#